data_AF-A0A3S4GSV1-F1
#
_entry.id   AF-A0A3S4GSV1-F1
#
_cell.length_a   1.000
_cell.length_b   1.000
_cell.length_c   1.000
_cell.angle_alpha   90.00
_cell.angle_beta   90.00
_cell.angle_gamma   90.00
#
_symmetry.space_group_name_H-M   'P 1'
#
loop_
_entity.id
_entity.type
_entity.pdbx_description
1 polymer ?
#
loop_
_entity_poly.entity_id
_entity_poly.type
_entity_poly.pdbx_seq_one_letter_code
_entity_poly.pdbx_strand_id
1 'polypeptide(L)'
;MGGGIAWATACKGGLPVRIKDINTQGINHALKYSWDQLETKVRRRHIKASERDKQLALISGSTDYRGFSHRDLSLKRCLKICR
;
A
#
# COMPACT_ATOMS: atom_id res chain seq x y z
N MET A 1 9.40 -5.67 5.43
CA MET A 1 8.51 -5.01 6.42
C MET A 1 7.74 -3.80 5.88
N GLY A 2 7.99 -3.27 4.67
CA GLY A 2 7.22 -2.13 4.12
C GLY A 2 5.74 -2.43 3.81
N GLY A 3 5.42 -3.64 3.34
CA GLY A 3 4.04 -4.04 2.99
C GLY A 3 3.06 -4.04 4.17
N GLY A 4 3.53 -4.30 5.39
CA GLY A 4 2.69 -4.27 6.60
C GLY A 4 2.27 -2.86 7.01
N ILE A 5 3.17 -1.89 6.87
CA ILE A 5 2.87 -0.48 7.15
C ILE A 5 1.96 0.07 6.05
N ALA A 6 2.19 -0.29 4.78
CA ALA A 6 1.30 0.07 3.68
C ALA A 6 -0.13 -0.39 3.91
N TRP A 7 -0.28 -1.65 4.33
CA TRP A 7 -1.57 -2.22 4.68
C TRP A 7 -2.22 -1.52 5.87
N ALA A 8 -1.48 -1.26 6.95
CA ALA A 8 -2.03 -0.58 8.11
C ALA A 8 -2.54 0.83 7.76
N THR A 9 -1.78 1.58 6.97
CA THR A 9 -2.17 2.93 6.56
C THR A 9 -3.35 2.94 5.58
N ALA A 10 -3.39 2.01 4.61
CA ALA A 10 -4.51 1.93 3.66
C ALA A 10 -5.78 1.33 4.28
N CYS A 11 -5.69 0.21 5.01
CA CYS A 11 -6.85 -0.45 5.61
C CYS A 11 -7.37 0.22 6.88
N LYS A 12 -6.49 0.67 7.79
CA LYS A 12 -6.90 1.28 9.06
C LYS A 12 -6.98 2.80 8.96
N GLY A 13 -6.07 3.42 8.21
CA GLY A 13 -6.04 4.88 8.03
C GLY A 13 -6.96 5.38 6.93
N GLY A 14 -7.35 4.52 5.97
CA GLY A 14 -8.13 4.95 4.80
C GLY A 14 -7.37 5.94 3.91
N LEU A 15 -6.04 6.03 4.07
CA LEU A 15 -5.20 6.98 3.36
C LEU A 15 -4.53 6.30 2.16
N PRO A 16 -4.38 7.00 1.03
CA PRO A 16 -3.60 6.50 -0.09
C PRO A 16 -2.12 6.39 0.30
N VAL A 17 -1.53 5.27 -0.06
CA VAL A 17 -0.15 4.92 0.26
C VAL A 17 0.62 4.67 -1.01
N ARG A 18 1.80 5.30 -1.10
CA ARG A 18 2.72 5.07 -2.20
C ARG A 18 3.99 4.41 -1.68
N ILE A 19 4.22 3.17 -2.10
CA ILE A 19 5.41 2.39 -1.81
C ILE A 19 6.48 2.80 -2.81
N LYS A 20 7.63 3.19 -2.28
CA LYS A 20 8.81 3.47 -3.09
C LYS A 20 9.86 2.42 -2.82
N ASP A 21 10.41 1.86 -3.89
CA ASP A 21 11.55 0.96 -3.79
C ASP A 21 12.47 1.19 -5.00
N ILE A 22 13.74 0.85 -4.85
CA ILE A 22 14.71 0.90 -5.96
C ILE A 22 14.42 -0.26 -6.91
N ASN A 23 13.94 -1.38 -6.37
CA ASN A 23 13.65 -2.59 -7.14
C ASN A 23 12.14 -2.80 -7.29
N THR A 24 11.68 -3.03 -8.51
CA THR A 24 10.29 -3.38 -8.82
C THR A 24 9.86 -4.69 -8.12
N GLN A 25 10.79 -5.60 -7.86
CA GLN A 25 10.53 -6.82 -7.11
C GLN A 25 10.08 -6.54 -5.67
N GLY A 26 10.68 -5.54 -5.01
CA GLY A 26 10.29 -5.13 -3.66
C GLY A 26 8.86 -4.57 -3.60
N ILE A 27 8.50 -3.80 -4.63
CA ILE A 27 7.14 -3.26 -4.82
C ILE A 27 6.14 -4.40 -5.03
N ASN A 28 6.43 -5.33 -5.94
CA ASN A 28 5.56 -6.48 -6.21
C ASN A 28 5.36 -7.33 -4.96
N HIS A 29 6.42 -7.55 -4.17
CA HIS A 29 6.34 -8.32 -2.94
C HIS A 29 5.46 -7.62 -1.88
N ALA A 30 5.49 -6.29 -1.81
CA ALA A 30 4.66 -5.52 -0.90
C ALA A 30 3.19 -5.50 -1.36
N LEU A 31 2.93 -5.34 -2.66
CA LEU A 31 1.58 -5.42 -3.23
C LEU A 31 0.96 -6.80 -3.03
N LYS A 32 1.72 -7.87 -3.29
CA LYS A 32 1.27 -9.25 -3.06
C LYS A 32 0.92 -9.49 -1.58
N TYR A 33 1.77 -9.01 -0.67
CA TYR A 33 1.49 -9.11 0.77
C TYR A 33 0.19 -8.39 1.15
N SER A 34 -0.05 -7.19 0.64
CA SER A 34 -1.29 -6.44 0.89
C SER A 34 -2.51 -7.16 0.28
N TRP A 35 -2.37 -7.76 -0.89
CA TRP A 35 -3.40 -8.58 -1.53
C TRP A 35 -3.79 -9.79 -0.67
N ASP A 36 -2.82 -10.60 -0.23
CA ASP A 36 -3.09 -11.81 0.57
C ASP A 36 -3.84 -11.48 1.88
N GLN A 37 -3.55 -10.33 2.49
CA GLN A 37 -4.25 -9.85 3.68
C GLN A 37 -5.70 -9.45 3.39
N LEU A 38 -5.94 -8.74 2.29
CA LEU A 38 -7.30 -8.37 1.88
C LEU A 38 -8.10 -9.59 1.42
N GLU A 39 -7.48 -10.51 0.69
CA GLU A 39 -8.09 -11.77 0.29
C GLU A 39 -8.53 -12.59 1.51
N THR A 40 -7.70 -12.64 2.56
CA THR A 40 -8.07 -13.29 3.82
C THR A 40 -9.33 -12.65 4.44
N LYS A 41 -9.49 -11.32 4.35
CA LYS A 41 -10.69 -10.61 4.83
C LYS A 41 -11.92 -10.86 3.95
N VAL A 42 -11.76 -10.93 2.63
CA VAL A 42 -12.84 -11.32 1.69
C VAL A 42 -13.29 -12.74 1.98
N ARG A 43 -12.36 -13.67 2.16
CA ARG A 43 -12.65 -15.09 2.47
C ARG A 43 -13.39 -15.24 3.80
N ARG A 44 -13.04 -14.42 4.79
CA ARG A 44 -13.75 -14.35 6.08
C ARG A 44 -15.05 -13.53 6.03
N ARG A 45 -15.45 -13.02 4.85
CA ARG A 45 -16.66 -12.20 4.62
C ARG A 45 -16.71 -10.88 5.40
N HIS A 46 -15.56 -10.32 5.78
CA HIS A 46 -15.51 -8.99 6.44
C HIS A 46 -15.62 -7.84 5.43
N ILE A 47 -15.20 -8.06 4.18
CA ILE A 47 -15.23 -7.06 3.10
C ILE A 47 -15.68 -7.72 1.80
N LYS A 48 -16.30 -6.95 0.90
CA LYS A 48 -16.65 -7.42 -0.45
C LYS A 48 -15.44 -7.40 -1.38
N ALA A 49 -15.47 -8.20 -2.45
CA ALA A 49 -14.41 -8.19 -3.47
C ALA A 49 -14.20 -6.79 -4.06
N SER A 50 -15.28 -6.02 -4.28
CA SER A 50 -15.20 -4.65 -4.75
C SER A 50 -14.52 -3.69 -3.74
N GLU A 51 -14.65 -3.96 -2.44
CA GLU A 51 -13.97 -3.17 -1.40
C GLU A 51 -12.49 -3.51 -1.31
N ARG A 52 -12.13 -4.79 -1.49
CA ARG A 52 -10.71 -5.18 -1.67
C ARG A 52 -10.09 -4.39 -2.81
N ASP A 53 -10.71 -4.36 -3.98
CA ASP A 53 -10.13 -3.70 -5.15
C ASP A 53 -9.99 -2.18 -4.92
N LYS A 54 -10.97 -1.55 -4.25
CA LYS A 54 -10.87 -0.16 -3.80
C LYS A 54 -9.71 0.06 -2.82
N GLN A 55 -9.53 -0.82 -1.83
CA GLN A 55 -8.44 -0.69 -0.86
C GLN A 55 -7.08 -0.99 -1.48
N LEU A 56 -7.02 -1.88 -2.46
CA LEU A 56 -5.80 -2.15 -3.21
C LEU A 56 -5.42 -0.95 -4.09
N ALA A 57 -6.39 -0.27 -4.69
CA ALA A 57 -6.16 0.93 -5.50
C ALA A 57 -5.55 2.09 -4.68
N LEU A 58 -5.76 2.12 -3.36
CA LEU A 58 -5.09 3.07 -2.47
C LEU A 58 -3.59 2.80 -2.33
N ILE A 59 -3.13 1.57 -2.62
CA ILE A 59 -1.73 1.17 -2.51
C ILE A 59 -1.11 1.17 -3.91
N SER A 60 -0.24 2.16 -4.15
CA SER A 60 0.48 2.28 -5.42
C SER A 60 1.98 2.10 -5.21
N GLY A 61 2.68 1.60 -6.22
CA GLY A 61 4.12 1.41 -6.19
C GLY A 61 4.81 2.22 -7.28
N SER A 62 5.90 2.92 -6.97
CA SER A 62 6.73 3.57 -7.99
C SER A 62 8.21 3.55 -7.65
N THR A 63 9.06 3.31 -8.65
CA THR A 63 10.52 3.39 -8.53
C THR A 63 11.06 4.82 -8.67
N ASP A 64 10.30 5.68 -9.35
CA ASP A 64 10.71 7.05 -9.66
C ASP A 64 10.40 8.03 -8.51
N TYR A 65 11.31 8.98 -8.28
CA TYR A 65 11.19 10.06 -7.29
C TYR A 65 10.32 11.24 -7.78
N ARG A 66 9.91 11.25 -9.06
CA ARG A 66 9.04 12.27 -9.65
C ARG A 66 7.63 12.16 -9.05
N GLY A 67 7.28 13.08 -8.15
CA GLY A 67 6.03 13.11 -7.38
C GLY A 67 6.21 13.22 -5.86
N PHE A 68 7.45 13.18 -5.37
CA PHE A 68 7.75 13.28 -3.93
C PHE A 68 7.80 14.72 -3.37
N SER A 69 7.50 15.73 -4.20
CA SER A 69 7.76 17.15 -3.89
C SER A 69 6.79 17.80 -2.89
N HIS A 70 5.58 17.26 -2.71
CA HIS A 70 4.60 17.84 -1.78
C HIS A 70 4.52 17.00 -0.49
N ARG A 71 4.76 17.68 0.65
CA ARG A 71 4.65 17.29 2.07
C ARG A 71 4.09 15.90 2.31
N ASP A 72 4.97 14.95 2.61
CA ASP A 72 4.56 13.59 2.90
C ASP A 72 5.56 12.89 3.81
N LEU A 73 5.02 12.22 4.82
CA LEU A 73 5.80 11.66 5.93
C LEU A 73 6.57 10.43 5.42
N SER A 74 7.83 10.64 5.07
CA SER A 74 8.70 9.57 4.60
C SER A 74 9.22 8.78 5.81
N LEU A 75 8.59 7.64 6.09
CA LEU A 75 9.16 6.68 7.04
C LEU A 75 10.50 6.19 6.50
N LYS A 76 11.52 6.11 7.36
CA LYS A 76 12.94 5.75 7.06
C LYS A 76 13.15 4.49 6.20
N ARG A 77 12.10 3.71 5.91
CA ARG A 77 12.05 2.57 4.99
C ARG A 77 10.88 2.78 4.00
N CYS A 78 11.10 3.71 3.06
CA CYS A 78 10.23 4.13 1.94
C CYS A 78 8.75 3.69 1.96
N LEU A 79 7.97 4.30 2.85
CA LEU A 79 6.53 4.40 2.71
C LEU A 79 6.15 5.88 2.71
N LYS A 80 5.37 6.30 1.72
CA LYS A 80 4.82 7.65 1.59
C LYS A 80 3.30 7.58 1.79
N ILE A 81 2.77 8.38 2.72
CA ILE A 81 1.35 8.47 3.09
C ILE A 81 0.78 9.75 2.47
N CYS A 82 0.18 9.64 1.29
CA CYS A 82 -0.44 10.79 0.65
C CYS A 82 -1.68 11.21 1.45
N ARG A 83 -1.73 12.50 1.78
CA ARG A 83 -2.81 13.12 2.54
C ARG A 83 -3.50 14.15 1.67
#